data_AF-A0A820JQC9-F1
#
_entry.id   AF-A0A820JQC9-F1
#
_cell.length_a   1.000
_cell.length_b   1.000
_cell.length_c   1.000
_cell.angle_alpha   90.00
_cell.angle_beta   90.00
_cell.angle_gamma   90.00
#
_symmetry.space_group_name_H-M   'P 1'
#
loop_
_entity.id
_entity.type
_entity.pdbx_description
1 polymer ?
#
loop_
_entity_poly.entity_id
_entity_poly.type
_entity_poly.pdbx_seq_one_letter_code
_entity_poly.pdbx_strand_id
1 'polypeptide(L)'
;MTASQTIRYYDIWALRSTVVNYDCWKVISKYPQYYDLAVKIYIDVHTKPIPKDYNLIPVQSAFGGFAIYQTRYLTNCIYDSSDNESVYGKCEHVPFNECVNRNGGKIFVNPAFQNSDGLPT
;
A
#
# COMPACT_ATOMS: atom_id res chain seq x y z
N MET A 1 -11.36 -4.95 2.01
CA MET A 1 -11.12 -4.18 0.77
C MET A 1 -10.64 -2.79 1.14
N THR A 2 -9.83 -2.18 0.28
CA THR A 2 -9.17 -0.89 0.49
C THR A 2 -9.62 0.10 -0.56
N ALA A 3 -9.51 1.38 -0.26
CA ALA A 3 -9.91 2.45 -1.15
C ALA A 3 -8.91 2.66 -2.30
N SER A 4 -9.38 3.38 -3.32
CA SER A 4 -8.60 3.89 -4.44
C SER A 4 -8.85 5.40 -4.61
N GLN A 5 -8.24 6.00 -5.63
CA GLN A 5 -8.34 7.43 -5.92
C GLN A 5 -8.66 7.67 -7.40
N THR A 6 -9.24 8.83 -7.71
CA THR A 6 -9.75 9.11 -9.06
C THR A 6 -8.64 9.41 -10.07
N ILE A 7 -7.54 10.07 -9.67
CA ILE A 7 -6.47 10.49 -10.59
C ILE A 7 -5.24 9.59 -10.45
N ARG A 8 -4.79 9.29 -9.23
CA ARG A 8 -3.62 8.44 -9.01
C ARG A 8 -3.71 7.69 -7.69
N TYR A 9 -3.50 6.38 -7.72
CA TYR A 9 -3.35 5.61 -6.50
C TYR A 9 -2.05 6.01 -5.79
N TYR A 10 -2.15 6.72 -4.66
CA TYR A 10 -1.00 7.38 -4.07
C TYR A 10 -0.22 6.49 -3.08
N ASP A 11 -0.89 5.53 -2.45
CA ASP A 11 -0.37 4.80 -1.30
C ASP A 11 0.47 3.58 -1.70
N ILE A 12 1.62 3.86 -2.33
CA ILE A 12 2.59 2.84 -2.75
C ILE A 12 3.29 2.19 -1.56
N TRP A 13 3.43 2.90 -0.44
CA TRP A 13 4.14 2.36 0.72
C TRP A 13 3.41 1.16 1.34
N ALA A 14 2.07 1.22 1.42
CA ALA A 14 1.26 0.10 1.89
C ALA A 14 1.04 -1.00 0.83
N LEU A 15 1.33 -0.73 -0.45
CA LEU A 15 1.03 -1.66 -1.56
C LEU A 15 2.03 -2.82 -1.58
N ARG A 16 1.50 -4.05 -1.56
CA ARG A 16 2.25 -5.27 -1.90
C ARG A 16 1.49 -6.06 -2.95
N SER A 17 2.07 -6.19 -4.14
CA SER A 17 1.52 -6.90 -5.30
C SER A 17 2.62 -7.64 -6.06
N THR A 18 2.30 -8.29 -7.18
CA THR A 18 3.31 -8.88 -8.07
C THR A 18 4.25 -7.85 -8.70
N VAL A 19 3.82 -6.59 -8.80
CA VAL A 19 4.61 -5.50 -9.40
C VAL A 19 5.40 -4.73 -8.34
N VAL A 20 4.79 -4.45 -7.19
CA VAL A 20 5.42 -3.74 -6.08
C VAL A 20 5.50 -4.69 -4.89
N ASN A 21 6.64 -5.33 -4.69
CA ASN A 21 6.86 -6.25 -3.57
C ASN A 21 8.06 -5.86 -2.70
N TYR A 22 8.22 -4.57 -2.48
CA TYR A 22 9.32 -3.99 -1.71
C TYR A 22 8.82 -2.80 -0.88
N ASP A 23 9.58 -2.41 0.14
CA ASP A 23 9.34 -1.17 0.86
C ASP A 23 10.02 0.00 0.11
N CYS A 24 9.22 0.90 -0.47
CA CYS A 24 9.72 1.97 -1.33
C CYS A 24 10.65 2.93 -0.59
N TRP A 25 10.37 3.28 0.67
CA TRP A 25 11.18 4.22 1.43
C TRP A 25 12.49 3.60 1.93
N LYS A 26 12.46 2.31 2.27
CA LYS A 26 13.69 1.54 2.57
C LYS A 26 14.61 1.42 1.36
N VAL A 27 14.06 1.37 0.14
CA VAL A 27 14.85 1.35 -1.09
C VAL A 27 15.38 2.75 -1.42
N ILE A 28 14.52 3.77 -1.39
CA ILE A 28 14.90 5.17 -1.70
C ILE A 28 15.97 5.69 -0.76
N SER A 29 15.93 5.33 0.53
CA SER A 29 16.93 5.77 1.54
C SER A 29 18.36 5.33 1.22
N LYS A 30 18.54 4.31 0.37
CA LYS A 30 19.86 3.85 -0.10
C LYS A 30 20.48 4.77 -1.16
N TYR A 31 19.71 5.69 -1.72
CA TYR A 31 20.11 6.57 -2.83
C TYR A 31 19.95 8.05 -2.50
N PRO A 32 20.55 8.57 -1.40
CA PRO A 32 20.33 9.96 -0.98
C PRO A 32 20.77 11.00 -2.03
N GLN A 33 21.81 10.72 -2.81
CA GLN A 33 22.28 11.61 -3.88
C GLN A 33 21.37 11.60 -5.12
N TYR A 34 20.49 10.60 -5.25
CA TYR A 34 19.57 10.43 -6.38
C TYR A 34 18.12 10.38 -5.91
N TYR A 35 17.81 11.05 -4.79
CA TYR A 35 16.52 10.94 -4.12
C TYR A 35 15.33 11.14 -5.07
N ASP A 36 15.32 12.23 -5.85
CA ASP A 36 14.22 12.52 -6.79
C ASP A 36 14.07 11.47 -7.89
N LEU A 37 15.18 10.94 -8.38
CA LEU A 37 15.16 9.87 -9.39
C LEU A 37 14.67 8.55 -8.78
N ALA A 38 15.09 8.24 -7.54
CA ALA A 38 14.64 7.06 -6.82
C ALA A 38 13.13 7.14 -6.51
N VAL A 39 12.62 8.31 -6.09
CA VAL A 39 11.17 8.54 -5.91
C VAL A 39 10.42 8.28 -7.22
N LYS A 40 10.91 8.81 -8.34
CA LYS A 40 10.29 8.55 -9.65
C LYS A 40 10.22 7.06 -9.98
N ILE A 41 11.33 6.34 -9.81
CA ILE A 41 11.46 4.92 -10.17
C ILE A 41 10.68 3.99 -9.22
N TYR A 42 10.63 4.30 -7.93
CA TYR A 42 10.07 3.38 -6.94
C TYR A 42 8.67 3.74 -6.46
N ILE A 43 8.20 4.96 -6.74
CA ILE A 43 6.87 5.46 -6.37
C ILE A 43 6.12 5.93 -7.63
N ASP A 44 6.60 6.95 -8.34
CA ASP A 44 5.78 7.63 -9.36
C ASP A 44 5.39 6.74 -10.55
N VAL A 45 6.26 5.80 -10.96
CA VAL A 45 5.92 4.84 -12.01
C VAL A 45 4.77 3.89 -11.61
N HIS A 46 4.45 3.79 -10.32
CA HIS A 46 3.39 2.95 -9.79
C HIS A 46 2.13 3.73 -9.36
N THR A 47 2.19 5.06 -9.29
CA THR A 47 1.05 5.93 -8.95
C THR A 47 0.13 6.13 -10.17
N LYS A 48 -0.59 5.08 -10.56
CA LYS A 48 -1.47 5.07 -11.74
C LYS A 48 -2.94 5.28 -11.37
N PRO A 49 -3.74 5.90 -12.25
CA PRO A 49 -5.20 5.85 -12.13
C PRO A 49 -5.68 4.41 -12.24
N ILE A 50 -6.71 4.06 -11.47
CA ILE A 50 -7.39 2.77 -11.56
C ILE A 50 -8.83 3.04 -12.02
N PRO A 51 -9.26 2.55 -13.20
CA PRO A 51 -10.62 2.76 -13.68
C PRO A 51 -11.65 2.26 -12.66
N LYS A 52 -12.67 3.07 -12.35
CA LYS A 52 -13.66 2.76 -11.30
C LYS A 52 -14.48 1.49 -11.59
N ASP A 53 -14.59 1.12 -12.85
CA ASP A 53 -15.33 -0.02 -13.39
C ASP A 53 -14.50 -1.31 -13.42
N TYR A 54 -13.22 -1.24 -13.02
CA TYR A 54 -12.36 -2.40 -12.92
C TYR A 54 -12.77 -3.30 -11.74
N ASN A 55 -12.55 -4.61 -11.91
CA ASN A 55 -12.83 -5.59 -10.86
C ASN A 55 -11.95 -5.36 -9.62
N LEU A 56 -12.35 -5.95 -8.49
CA LEU A 56 -11.51 -6.00 -7.28
C LEU A 56 -10.12 -6.55 -7.62
N ILE A 57 -9.08 -5.80 -7.26
CA ILE A 57 -7.70 -6.14 -7.59
C ILE A 57 -7.08 -6.85 -6.38
N PRO A 58 -6.77 -8.16 -6.46
CA PRO A 58 -6.16 -8.90 -5.37
C PRO A 58 -4.71 -8.44 -5.15
N VAL A 59 -4.34 -8.23 -3.89
CA VAL A 59 -3.00 -7.78 -3.47
C VAL A 59 -2.62 -8.47 -2.17
N GLN A 60 -1.32 -8.51 -1.84
CA GLN A 60 -0.90 -8.95 -0.51
C GLN A 60 -1.18 -7.87 0.55
N SER A 61 -1.04 -6.59 0.20
CA SER A 61 -1.33 -5.46 1.09
C SER A 61 -1.72 -4.21 0.29
N ALA A 62 -2.60 -3.39 0.84
CA ALA A 62 -2.93 -2.05 0.41
C ALA A 62 -3.64 -1.31 1.55
N PHE A 63 -3.78 0.01 1.46
CA PHE A 63 -4.63 0.79 2.37
C PHE A 63 -5.35 1.92 1.65
N GLY A 64 -4.62 2.80 0.96
CA GLY A 64 -5.21 3.84 0.11
C GLY A 64 -6.04 4.86 0.91
N GLY A 65 -5.74 5.04 2.19
CA GLY A 65 -6.40 6.00 3.09
C GLY A 65 -7.67 5.48 3.79
N PHE A 66 -8.29 4.40 3.31
CA PHE A 66 -9.46 3.81 3.97
C PHE A 66 -9.60 2.32 3.66
N ALA A 67 -9.92 1.50 4.66
CA ALA A 67 -10.11 0.06 4.47
C ALA A 67 -11.25 -0.50 5.34
N ILE A 68 -11.94 -1.52 4.80
CA ILE A 68 -12.96 -2.30 5.49
C ILE A 68 -12.49 -3.75 5.59
N TYR A 69 -12.41 -4.25 6.82
CA TYR A 69 -12.01 -5.62 7.13
C TYR A 69 -13.16 -6.40 7.77
N GLN A 70 -13.20 -7.71 7.53
CA GLN A 70 -14.07 -8.59 8.31
C GLN A 70 -13.37 -8.90 9.63
N THR A 71 -14.04 -8.60 10.75
CA THR A 71 -13.47 -8.71 12.11
C THR A 71 -12.94 -10.10 12.45
N ARG A 72 -13.58 -11.16 11.91
CA ARG A 72 -13.13 -12.55 12.10
C ARG A 72 -11.70 -12.85 11.64
N TYR A 73 -11.14 -12.03 10.76
CA TYR A 73 -9.75 -12.19 10.27
C TYR A 73 -8.74 -11.30 11.01
N LEU A 74 -9.19 -10.51 12.00
CA LEU A 74 -8.34 -9.53 12.70
C LEU A 74 -7.71 -10.06 14.00
N THR A 75 -8.00 -11.30 14.39
CA THR A 75 -7.49 -11.88 15.64
C THR A 75 -5.96 -11.79 15.70
N ASN A 76 -5.43 -11.12 16.73
CA ASN A 76 -4.01 -10.88 16.98
C ASN A 76 -3.27 -10.09 15.88
N CYS A 77 -3.98 -9.41 14.99
CA CYS A 77 -3.36 -8.52 14.01
C CYS A 77 -3.11 -7.14 14.63
N ILE A 78 -1.86 -6.71 14.55
CA ILE A 78 -1.40 -5.42 15.09
C ILE A 78 -0.75 -4.61 13.98
N TYR A 79 -0.93 -3.30 14.05
CA TYR A 79 -0.13 -2.36 13.29
C TYR A 79 1.26 -2.31 13.91
N ASP A 80 2.29 -2.49 13.08
CA ASP A 80 3.68 -2.53 13.54
C ASP A 80 4.58 -1.86 12.51
N SER A 81 5.16 -0.71 12.86
CA SER A 81 6.11 0.01 12.03
C SER A 81 7.57 -0.32 12.33
N SER A 82 7.84 -1.25 13.25
CA SER A 82 9.22 -1.58 13.66
C SER A 82 10.01 -2.21 12.51
N ASP A 83 11.11 -1.55 12.16
CA ASP A 83 12.15 -2.06 11.27
C ASP A 83 13.49 -1.42 11.68
N ASN A 84 14.44 -2.24 12.14
CA ASN A 84 15.76 -1.78 12.58
C ASN A 84 16.69 -1.43 11.39
N GLU A 85 16.29 -1.75 10.17
CA GLU A 85 17.08 -1.52 8.95
C GLU A 85 16.59 -0.31 8.13
N SER A 86 15.51 0.35 8.56
CA SER A 86 14.93 1.50 7.87
C SER A 86 14.83 2.69 8.82
N VAL A 87 15.35 3.84 8.38
CA VAL A 87 15.22 5.11 9.13
C VAL A 87 13.75 5.54 9.25
N TYR A 88 12.90 5.11 8.32
CA TYR A 88 11.47 5.41 8.30
C TYR A 88 10.60 4.34 8.97
N GLY A 89 11.22 3.24 9.46
CA GLY A 89 10.50 2.02 9.77
C GLY A 89 9.95 1.33 8.51
N LYS A 90 8.98 0.44 8.70
CA LYS A 90 8.17 -0.17 7.63
C LYS A 90 6.74 0.37 7.69
N CYS A 91 6.00 0.29 6.58
CA CYS A 91 4.58 0.61 6.60
C CYS A 91 3.82 -0.39 7.49
N GLU A 92 3.15 0.12 8.52
CA GLU A 92 2.43 -0.64 9.54
C GLU A 92 1.24 -1.43 8.98
N HIS A 93 0.67 -1.00 7.86
CA HIS A 93 -0.40 -1.70 7.17
C HIS A 93 0.06 -3.01 6.54
N VAL A 94 1.34 -3.14 6.18
CA VAL A 94 1.88 -4.34 5.53
C VAL A 94 1.85 -5.56 6.47
N PRO A 95 2.49 -5.55 7.66
CA PRO A 95 2.42 -6.69 8.58
C PRO A 95 1.00 -6.92 9.12
N PHE A 96 0.19 -5.88 9.25
CA PHE A 96 -1.22 -6.02 9.61
C PHE A 96 -1.97 -6.84 8.54
N ASN A 97 -1.83 -6.47 7.27
CA ASN A 97 -2.46 -7.18 6.15
C ASN A 97 -1.90 -8.59 5.96
N GLU A 98 -0.60 -8.81 6.20
CA GLU A 98 0.00 -10.15 6.25
C GLU A 98 -0.66 -11.01 7.32
N CYS A 99 -0.90 -10.46 8.52
CA CYS A 99 -1.65 -11.16 9.56
C CYS A 99 -3.08 -11.51 9.12
N VAL A 100 -3.79 -10.57 8.49
CA VAL A 100 -5.13 -10.82 7.93
C VAL A 100 -5.09 -11.96 6.90
N ASN A 101 -4.09 -11.98 6.02
CA ASN A 101 -3.91 -13.07 5.05
C ASN A 101 -3.61 -14.41 5.73
N ARG A 102 -2.74 -14.43 6.76
CA ARG A 102 -2.46 -15.65 7.55
C ARG A 102 -3.71 -16.19 8.25
N ASN A 103 -4.61 -15.30 8.67
CA ASN A 103 -5.91 -15.66 9.25
C ASN A 103 -6.95 -16.11 8.19
N GLY A 104 -6.57 -16.21 6.91
CA GLY A 104 -7.45 -16.63 5.82
C GLY A 104 -8.27 -15.51 5.18
N GLY A 105 -8.04 -14.26 5.60
CA GLY A 105 -8.54 -13.08 4.91
C GLY A 105 -7.86 -12.88 3.56
N LYS A 106 -8.41 -11.97 2.75
CA LYS A 106 -7.83 -11.57 1.47
C LYS A 106 -7.92 -10.05 1.34
N ILE A 107 -6.86 -9.43 0.83
CA ILE A 107 -6.81 -8.00 0.59
C ILE A 107 -7.10 -7.70 -0.88
N PHE A 108 -7.89 -6.66 -1.10
CA PHE A 108 -8.26 -6.18 -2.42
C PHE A 108 -8.28 -4.66 -2.43
N VAL A 109 -7.74 -4.06 -3.49
CA VAL A 109 -8.07 -2.67 -3.86
C VAL A 109 -9.42 -2.69 -4.56
N ASN A 110 -10.36 -1.86 -4.10
CA ASN A 110 -11.65 -1.67 -4.75
C ASN A 110 -11.64 -0.37 -5.56
N PRO A 111 -11.56 -0.42 -6.90
CA PRO A 111 -11.51 0.78 -7.75
C PRO A 111 -12.75 1.67 -7.64
N ALA A 112 -13.91 1.09 -7.32
CA ALA A 112 -15.15 1.83 -7.11
C ALA A 112 -15.23 2.50 -5.73
N PHE A 113 -14.36 2.12 -4.78
CA PHE A 113 -14.33 2.68 -3.44
C PHE A 113 -13.34 3.86 -3.36
N GLN A 114 -13.75 5.02 -3.86
CA GLN A 114 -12.86 6.19 -4.00
C GLN A 114 -13.02 7.16 -2.82
N ASN A 115 -11.90 7.66 -2.28
CA ASN A 115 -11.89 8.56 -1.11
C ASN A 115 -11.19 9.91 -1.33
N SER A 116 -10.51 10.11 -2.46
CA SER A 116 -9.91 11.40 -2.86
C SER A 116 -9.50 11.38 -4.35
N ASP A 117 -8.87 12.45 -4.82
CA ASP A 117 -8.21 12.50 -6.13
C ASP A 117 -6.78 11.92 -6.13
N GLY A 118 -6.17 11.78 -4.95
CA GLY A 118 -4.81 11.29 -4.76
C GLY A 118 -3.72 12.35 -5.01
N LEU A 119 -4.08 13.60 -5.27
CA LEU A 119 -3.13 14.71 -5.40
C LEU A 119 -2.56 15.10 -4.03
N PRO A 120 -1.37 15.72 -3.97
CA PRO A 120 -0.83 16.20 -2.70
C PRO A 120 -1.74 17.33 -2.18
N THR A 121 -2.10 17.27 -0.91
CA THR A 121 -2.80 18.36 -0.20
C THR A 121 -1.84 19.45 0.23
#